data_AF-A0A9E2CFB5-F1
#
_entry.id   AF-A0A9E2CFB5-F1
#
_cell.length_a   1.000
_cell.length_b   1.000
_cell.length_c   1.000
_cell.angle_alpha   90.00
_cell.angle_beta   90.00
_cell.angle_gamma   90.00
#
_symmetry.space_group_name_H-M   'P 1'
#
loop_
_entity.id
_entity.type
_entity.pdbx_description
1 polymer ?
#
loop_
_entity_poly.entity_id
_entity_poly.type
_entity_poly.pdbx_seq_one_letter_code
_entity_poly.pdbx_strand_id
1 'polypeptide(L)'
;MTSSEASAKRIVERLLADLDEGRLRREIDDPIDRAAGEFLIEPESTESHQVFLEVTGRLVQQMYERGLRVPRRLSLRQSRAEAIFLLQQGYRGTYSIGYEAALVDAAGTAPAGLPVVAGHLIEIIRTGERHKYVRGAMARCLAGEHWETRCAVTALLLGRWAPFLSPALHRCHPGQLADEIPTLVDIYLTTERVLGQLGRESRQHGGFFGGP
;
A
#
# COMPACT_ATOMS: atom_id res chain seq x y z
N MET A 1 -27.56 -23.76 8.44
CA MET A 1 -26.78 -22.51 8.50
C MET A 1 -27.27 -21.70 9.67
N THR A 2 -26.40 -21.40 10.63
CA THR A 2 -26.75 -20.50 11.73
C THR A 2 -26.86 -19.06 11.21
N SER A 3 -27.61 -18.19 11.90
CA SER A 3 -27.68 -16.76 11.54
C SER A 3 -26.28 -16.11 11.49
N SER A 4 -25.34 -16.58 12.31
CA SER A 4 -23.96 -16.12 12.36
C SER A 4 -23.17 -16.49 11.09
N GLU A 5 -23.31 -17.72 10.59
CA GLU A 5 -22.63 -18.16 9.36
C GLU A 5 -23.09 -17.39 8.12
N ALA A 6 -24.40 -17.13 8.00
CA ALA A 6 -24.94 -16.33 6.91
C ALA A 6 -24.43 -14.88 6.96
N SER A 7 -24.31 -14.30 8.16
CA SER A 7 -23.72 -12.97 8.33
C SER A 7 -22.24 -12.96 7.97
N ALA A 8 -21.47 -13.90 8.50
CA ALA A 8 -20.04 -14.03 8.24
C ALA A 8 -19.73 -14.17 6.74
N LYS A 9 -20.52 -14.97 6.01
CA LYS A 9 -20.37 -15.10 4.55
C LYS A 9 -20.54 -13.77 3.84
N ARG A 10 -21.59 -13.01 4.15
CA ARG A 10 -21.82 -11.67 3.57
C ARG A 10 -20.69 -10.70 3.91
N ILE A 11 -20.18 -10.75 5.15
CA ILE A 11 -19.05 -9.93 5.59
C ILE A 11 -17.81 -10.24 4.77
N VAL A 12 -17.45 -11.52 4.62
CA VAL A 12 -16.30 -11.94 3.83
C VAL A 12 -16.46 -11.54 2.36
N GLU A 13 -17.61 -11.80 1.74
CA GLU A 13 -17.87 -11.42 0.35
C GLU A 13 -17.75 -9.91 0.13
N ARG A 14 -18.35 -9.11 1.03
CA ARG A 14 -18.26 -7.65 0.98
C ARG A 14 -16.83 -7.17 1.19
N LEU A 15 -16.11 -7.73 2.16
CA LEU A 15 -14.74 -7.37 2.45
C LEU A 15 -13.83 -7.65 1.24
N LEU A 16 -13.94 -8.82 0.64
CA LEU A 16 -13.17 -9.18 -0.55
C LEU A 16 -13.51 -8.29 -1.75
N ALA A 17 -14.79 -7.92 -1.94
CA ALA A 17 -15.20 -6.99 -2.99
C ALA A 17 -14.70 -5.54 -2.74
N ASP A 18 -14.61 -5.12 -1.47
CA ASP A 18 -14.04 -3.83 -1.09
C ASP A 18 -12.52 -3.79 -1.30
N LEU A 19 -11.85 -4.94 -1.13
CA LEU A 19 -10.40 -5.11 -1.21
C LEU A 19 -9.90 -5.70 -2.54
N ASP A 20 -10.76 -5.81 -3.54
CA ASP A 20 -10.40 -6.24 -4.89
C ASP A 20 -9.28 -5.34 -5.47
N GLU A 21 -8.26 -5.95 -6.07
CA GLU A 21 -7.09 -5.21 -6.57
C GLU A 21 -7.47 -4.22 -7.68
N GLY A 22 -8.46 -4.55 -8.52
CA GLY A 22 -8.96 -3.62 -9.54
C GLY A 22 -9.63 -2.40 -8.92
N ARG A 23 -10.29 -2.56 -7.77
CA ARG A 23 -10.83 -1.44 -7.00
C ARG A 23 -9.74 -0.64 -6.29
N LEU A 24 -8.81 -1.30 -5.60
CA LEU A 24 -7.68 -0.62 -4.94
C LEU A 24 -6.88 0.24 -5.93
N ARG A 25 -6.62 -0.30 -7.12
CA ARG A 25 -5.94 0.43 -8.19
C ARG A 25 -6.71 1.68 -8.61
N ARG A 26 -7.99 1.55 -8.94
CA ARG A 26 -8.81 2.70 -9.40
C ARG A 26 -9.01 3.77 -8.33
N GLU A 27 -9.18 3.35 -7.07
CA GLU A 27 -9.50 4.26 -5.96
C GLU A 27 -8.27 4.89 -5.31
N ILE A 28 -7.08 4.30 -5.48
CA ILE A 28 -5.87 4.71 -4.76
C ILE A 28 -4.68 4.89 -5.69
N ASP A 29 -4.30 3.87 -6.45
CA ASP A 29 -3.06 3.95 -7.23
C ASP A 29 -3.18 4.88 -8.43
N ASP A 30 -4.23 4.74 -9.25
CA ASP A 30 -4.39 5.52 -10.48
C ASP A 30 -4.47 7.03 -10.19
N PRO A 31 -5.16 7.52 -9.14
CA PRO A 31 -5.09 8.92 -8.73
C PRO A 31 -3.69 9.37 -8.31
N ILE A 32 -2.94 8.55 -7.57
CA ILE A 32 -1.56 8.84 -7.16
C ILE A 32 -0.64 8.87 -8.38
N ASP A 33 -0.74 7.91 -9.28
CA ASP A 33 0.08 7.81 -10.49
C ASP A 33 -0.18 9.00 -11.42
N ARG A 34 -1.44 9.41 -11.56
CA ARG A 34 -1.79 10.62 -12.31
C ARG A 34 -1.19 11.87 -11.69
N ALA A 35 -1.35 12.03 -10.37
CA ALA A 35 -0.79 13.17 -9.66
C ALA A 35 0.75 13.18 -9.72
N ALA A 36 1.40 12.02 -9.68
CA ALA A 36 2.84 11.87 -9.83
C ALA A 36 3.32 12.19 -11.25
N GLY A 37 2.61 11.73 -12.28
CA GLY A 37 2.94 12.01 -13.68
C GLY A 37 2.83 13.49 -14.06
N GLU A 38 2.00 14.27 -13.34
CA GLU A 38 1.92 15.72 -13.48
C GLU A 38 3.05 16.47 -12.75
N PHE A 39 3.83 15.80 -11.89
CA PHE A 39 4.89 16.43 -11.10
C PHE A 39 6.20 16.45 -11.89
N LEU A 40 6.65 17.67 -12.22
CA LEU A 40 7.93 17.88 -12.92
C LEU A 40 9.03 18.20 -11.91
N ILE A 41 10.11 17.43 -11.96
CA ILE A 41 11.36 17.74 -11.25
C ILE A 41 12.20 18.56 -12.21
N GLU A 42 12.43 19.82 -11.86
CA GLU A 42 13.34 20.69 -12.60
C GLU A 42 14.77 20.16 -12.42
N PRO A 43 15.58 20.09 -13.50
CA PRO A 43 16.93 19.51 -13.47
C PRO A 43 17.97 20.39 -12.76
N GLU A 44 17.54 21.37 -11.97
CA GLU A 44 18.45 22.25 -11.24
C GLU A 44 19.20 21.48 -10.15
N SER A 45 20.45 21.88 -9.87
CA SER A 45 21.37 21.12 -9.03
C SER A 45 20.79 20.91 -7.63
N THR A 46 20.59 19.65 -7.26
CA THR A 46 20.10 19.22 -5.94
C THR A 46 21.17 19.31 -4.86
N GLU A 47 22.17 20.16 -5.05
CA GLU A 47 23.33 20.28 -4.18
C GLU A 47 23.00 20.93 -2.83
N SER A 48 21.80 21.51 -2.68
CA SER A 48 21.37 22.08 -1.40
C SER A 48 20.22 21.31 -0.74
N HIS A 49 20.35 21.16 0.58
CA HIS A 49 19.29 20.65 1.46
C HIS A 49 17.97 21.43 1.30
N GLN A 50 18.04 22.73 1.03
CA GLN A 50 16.87 23.57 0.81
C GLN A 50 16.11 23.16 -0.46
N VAL A 51 16.82 22.92 -1.57
CA VAL A 51 16.22 22.44 -2.83
C VAL A 51 15.58 21.07 -2.62
N PHE A 52 16.26 20.15 -1.93
CA PHE A 52 15.70 18.85 -1.60
C PHE A 52 14.37 18.94 -0.83
N LEU A 53 14.32 19.75 0.23
CA LEU A 53 13.11 19.98 1.02
C LEU A 53 12.01 20.65 0.19
N GLU A 54 12.37 21.56 -0.70
CA GLU A 54 11.41 22.23 -1.57
C GLU A 54 10.76 21.27 -2.56
N VAL A 55 11.56 20.47 -3.27
CA VAL A 55 11.03 19.48 -4.22
C VAL A 55 10.16 18.46 -3.51
N THR A 56 10.68 17.83 -2.45
CA THR A 56 9.93 16.79 -1.72
C THR A 56 8.68 17.36 -1.06
N GLY A 57 8.74 18.58 -0.53
CA GLY A 57 7.58 19.28 0.02
C GLY A 57 6.51 19.62 -1.03
N ARG A 58 6.90 20.06 -2.23
CA ARG A 58 5.97 20.30 -3.34
C ARG A 58 5.34 19.01 -3.84
N LEU A 59 6.13 17.93 -3.94
CA LEU A 59 5.63 16.61 -4.31
C LEU A 59 4.55 16.14 -3.32
N VAL A 60 4.85 16.17 -2.02
CA VAL A 60 3.87 15.78 -0.98
C VAL A 60 2.62 16.66 -1.04
N GLN A 61 2.78 17.97 -1.22
CA GLN A 61 1.65 18.89 -1.35
C GLN A 61 0.73 18.49 -2.52
N GLN A 62 1.31 18.23 -3.70
CA GLN A 62 0.57 17.81 -4.89
C GLN A 62 -0.10 16.45 -4.69
N MET A 63 0.61 15.48 -4.12
CA MET A 63 0.03 14.16 -3.82
C MET A 63 -1.15 14.28 -2.86
N TYR A 64 -1.02 15.12 -1.83
CA TYR A 64 -2.06 15.27 -0.81
C TYR A 64 -3.29 16.01 -1.34
N GLU A 65 -3.10 16.98 -2.23
CA GLU A 65 -4.21 17.72 -2.83
C GLU A 65 -4.93 16.94 -3.93
N ARG A 66 -4.21 16.14 -4.73
CA ARG A 66 -4.77 15.52 -5.95
C ARG A 66 -4.75 14.00 -5.99
N GLY A 67 -3.78 13.38 -5.32
CA GLY A 67 -3.57 11.93 -5.36
C GLY A 67 -4.33 11.15 -4.28
N LEU A 68 -4.64 11.77 -3.14
CA LEU A 68 -5.34 11.09 -2.05
C LEU A 68 -6.85 11.01 -2.29
N ARG A 69 -7.46 9.92 -1.81
CA ARG A 69 -8.91 9.71 -1.84
C ARG A 69 -9.68 10.77 -1.05
N VAL A 70 -9.07 11.28 0.02
CA VAL A 70 -9.56 12.45 0.76
C VAL A 70 -8.53 13.57 0.60
N PRO A 71 -8.76 14.53 -0.32
CA PRO A 71 -7.85 15.63 -0.55
C PRO A 71 -7.52 16.42 0.71
N ARG A 72 -6.24 16.77 0.88
CA ARG A 72 -5.73 17.60 1.97
C ARG A 72 -4.89 18.73 1.40
N ARG A 73 -5.33 19.96 1.61
CA ARG A 73 -4.54 21.15 1.27
C ARG A 73 -3.57 21.45 2.41
N LEU A 74 -2.29 21.23 2.14
CA LEU A 74 -1.20 21.59 3.05
C LEU A 74 -0.55 22.90 2.60
N SER A 75 -0.18 23.75 3.55
CA SER A 75 0.79 24.82 3.27
C SER A 75 2.16 24.21 2.93
N LEU A 76 3.01 24.95 2.23
CA LEU A 76 4.36 24.49 1.90
C LEU A 76 5.19 24.11 3.14
N ARG A 77 5.02 24.84 4.25
CA ARG A 77 5.67 24.50 5.53
C ARG A 77 5.19 23.15 6.06
N GLN A 78 3.89 22.88 6.02
CA GLN A 78 3.32 21.61 6.46
C GLN A 78 3.73 20.46 5.54
N SER A 79 3.73 20.66 4.23
CA SER A 79 4.12 19.60 3.29
C SER A 79 5.60 19.24 3.39
N ARG A 80 6.48 20.23 3.66
CA ARG A 80 7.90 19.98 3.99
C ARG A 80 8.06 19.14 5.26
N ALA A 81 7.34 19.49 6.33
CA ALA A 81 7.37 18.72 7.58
C ALA A 81 6.85 17.28 7.38
N GLU A 82 5.78 17.13 6.61
CA GLU A 82 5.23 15.82 6.26
C GLU A 82 6.21 15.00 5.41
N ALA A 83 6.89 15.62 4.44
CA ALA A 83 7.92 14.95 3.64
C ALA A 83 9.05 14.40 4.52
N ILE A 84 9.55 15.20 5.48
CA ILE A 84 10.56 14.75 6.45
C ILE A 84 10.04 13.54 7.24
N PHE A 85 8.82 13.64 7.76
CA PHE A 85 8.20 12.56 8.53
C PHE A 85 8.06 11.27 7.72
N LEU A 86 7.53 11.36 6.49
CA LEU A 86 7.34 10.20 5.61
C LEU A 86 8.67 9.54 5.25
N LEU A 87 9.69 10.33 4.90
CA LEU A 87 11.02 9.81 4.60
C LEU A 87 11.66 9.18 5.84
N GLN A 88 11.54 9.82 7.01
CA GLN A 88 12.08 9.28 8.27
C GLN A 88 11.51 7.90 8.62
N GLN A 89 10.23 7.67 8.35
CA GLN A 89 9.54 6.42 8.69
C GLN A 89 9.64 5.35 7.60
N GLY A 90 9.66 5.77 6.33
CA GLY A 90 9.46 4.86 5.20
C GLY A 90 10.63 4.70 4.25
N TYR A 91 11.59 5.64 4.23
CA TYR A 91 12.67 5.58 3.26
C TYR A 91 13.72 4.54 3.65
N ARG A 92 14.08 3.68 2.69
CA ARG A 92 15.13 2.67 2.82
C ARG A 92 16.06 2.79 1.62
N GLY A 93 17.20 3.43 1.83
CA GLY A 93 18.28 3.50 0.85
C GLY A 93 19.14 2.23 0.88
N THR A 94 20.18 2.20 0.05
CA THR A 94 21.09 1.04 -0.06
C THR A 94 21.86 0.79 1.24
N TYR A 95 22.30 1.85 1.91
CA TYR A 95 23.21 1.76 3.07
C TYR A 95 22.61 2.32 4.37
N SER A 96 21.49 3.03 4.29
CA SER A 96 20.90 3.73 5.44
C SER A 96 19.38 3.89 5.27
N ILE A 97 18.71 4.30 6.36
CA ILE A 97 17.26 4.48 6.41
C ILE A 97 16.91 5.89 6.87
N GLY A 98 15.69 6.32 6.56
CA GLY A 98 15.14 7.57 7.05
C GLY A 98 15.46 8.79 6.21
N TYR A 99 15.28 9.97 6.79
CA TYR A 99 15.38 11.24 6.08
C TYR A 99 16.81 11.56 5.62
N GLU A 100 17.80 11.35 6.48
CA GLU A 100 19.21 11.62 6.16
C GLU A 100 19.71 10.73 5.03
N ALA A 101 19.28 9.46 5.01
CA ALA A 101 19.55 8.54 3.92
C ALA A 101 19.01 9.06 2.58
N ALA A 102 17.76 9.51 2.58
CA ALA A 102 17.12 10.09 1.40
C ALA A 102 17.85 11.35 0.91
N LEU A 103 18.31 12.20 1.83
CA LEU A 103 19.09 13.39 1.49
C LEU A 103 20.44 13.03 0.85
N VAL A 104 21.17 12.06 1.42
CA VAL A 104 22.45 11.59 0.87
C VAL A 104 22.26 10.96 -0.51
N ASP A 105 21.24 10.11 -0.67
CA ASP A 105 20.94 9.47 -1.95
C ASP A 105 20.53 10.49 -3.03
N ALA A 106 19.81 11.54 -2.64
CA ALA A 106 19.44 12.63 -3.56
C ALA A 106 20.62 13.52 -3.97
N ALA A 107 21.62 13.67 -3.10
CA ALA A 107 22.85 14.44 -3.35
C ALA A 107 23.96 13.62 -4.04
N GLY A 108 23.82 12.29 -4.09
CA GLY A 108 24.80 11.39 -4.67
C GLY A 108 25.02 11.61 -6.17
N THR A 109 26.20 11.23 -6.66
CA THR A 109 26.58 11.31 -8.08
C THR A 109 25.94 10.23 -8.96
N ALA A 110 25.10 9.36 -8.37
CA ALA A 110 24.38 8.35 -9.12
C ALA A 110 23.38 9.01 -10.08
N PRO A 111 23.28 8.54 -11.33
CA PRO A 111 22.26 9.05 -12.25
C PRO A 111 20.87 8.83 -11.64
N ALA A 112 20.10 9.92 -11.54
CA ALA A 112 18.73 9.99 -11.01
C ALA A 112 18.52 9.99 -9.48
N GLY A 113 19.48 10.48 -8.67
CA GLY A 113 19.36 10.56 -7.19
C GLY A 113 18.01 11.10 -6.68
N LEU A 114 17.68 12.37 -6.96
CA LEU A 114 16.40 12.96 -6.52
C LEU A 114 15.15 12.30 -7.12
N PRO A 115 15.08 12.01 -8.44
CA PRO A 115 13.96 11.24 -9.01
C PRO A 115 13.72 9.89 -8.32
N VAL A 116 14.76 9.17 -7.93
CA VAL A 116 14.64 7.90 -7.19
C VAL A 116 14.01 8.15 -5.81
N VAL A 117 14.47 9.16 -5.08
CA VAL A 117 13.89 9.52 -3.78
C VAL A 117 12.43 9.96 -3.91
N ALA A 118 12.10 10.73 -4.95
CA ALA A 118 10.72 11.10 -5.26
C ALA A 118 9.84 9.87 -5.52
N GLY A 119 10.34 8.90 -6.30
CA GLY A 119 9.69 7.62 -6.53
C GLY A 119 9.41 6.86 -5.23
N HIS A 120 10.40 6.75 -4.35
CA HIS A 120 10.22 6.14 -3.03
C HIS A 120 9.18 6.88 -2.18
N LEU A 121 9.19 8.21 -2.20
CA LEU A 121 8.21 9.01 -1.46
C LEU A 121 6.77 8.77 -1.96
N ILE A 122 6.58 8.66 -3.28
CA ILE A 122 5.29 8.28 -3.88
C ILE A 122 4.85 6.90 -3.41
N GLU A 123 5.75 5.91 -3.41
CA GLU A 123 5.43 4.55 -2.91
C GLU A 123 5.06 4.53 -1.42
N ILE A 124 5.74 5.33 -0.59
CA ILE A 124 5.43 5.47 0.84
C ILE A 124 4.01 6.02 1.00
N ILE A 125 3.65 7.07 0.25
CA ILE A 125 2.31 7.67 0.28
C ILE A 125 1.26 6.66 -0.19
N ARG A 126 1.51 5.98 -1.32
CA ARG A 126 0.60 4.96 -1.88
C ARG A 126 0.36 3.82 -0.90
N THR A 127 1.42 3.30 -0.30
CA THR A 127 1.35 2.23 0.70
C THR A 127 0.56 2.68 1.93
N GLY A 128 0.82 3.90 2.42
CA GLY A 128 0.08 4.48 3.53
C GLY A 128 -1.41 4.65 3.24
N GLU A 129 -1.77 5.10 2.03
CA GLU A 129 -3.17 5.28 1.64
C GLU A 129 -3.90 3.95 1.43
N ARG A 130 -3.25 2.96 0.80
CA ARG A 130 -3.75 1.58 0.73
C ARG A 130 -4.02 1.03 2.11
N HIS A 131 -3.08 1.16 3.05
CA HIS A 131 -3.26 0.69 4.43
C HIS A 131 -4.45 1.35 5.13
N LYS A 132 -4.62 2.68 5.00
CA LYS A 132 -5.79 3.39 5.55
C LYS A 132 -7.09 2.88 4.95
N TYR A 133 -7.12 2.62 3.65
CA TYR A 133 -8.31 2.10 2.96
C TYR A 133 -8.67 0.70 3.45
N VAL A 134 -7.69 -0.22 3.50
CA VAL A 134 -7.88 -1.60 3.97
C VAL A 134 -8.43 -1.59 5.41
N ARG A 135 -7.79 -0.83 6.31
CA ARG A 135 -8.26 -0.65 7.68
C ARG A 135 -9.67 -0.08 7.75
N GLY A 136 -9.99 0.89 6.90
CA GLY A 136 -11.34 1.44 6.79
C GLY A 136 -12.38 0.41 6.31
N ALA A 137 -12.03 -0.45 5.35
CA ALA A 137 -12.90 -1.53 4.88
C ALA A 137 -13.18 -2.56 5.97
N MET A 138 -12.14 -2.97 6.70
CA MET A 138 -12.28 -3.87 7.85
C MET A 138 -13.15 -3.26 8.94
N ALA A 139 -12.91 -2.00 9.31
CA ALA A 139 -13.74 -1.31 10.29
C ALA A 139 -15.22 -1.27 9.87
N ARG A 140 -15.53 -0.98 8.59
CA ARG A 140 -16.92 -0.97 8.11
C ARG A 140 -17.60 -2.35 8.12
N CYS A 141 -16.83 -3.43 8.02
CA CYS A 141 -17.37 -4.78 7.92
C CYS A 141 -17.39 -5.53 9.25
N LEU A 142 -16.52 -5.16 10.20
CA LEU A 142 -16.31 -5.90 11.44
C LEU A 142 -16.59 -5.08 12.70
N ALA A 143 -16.67 -3.75 12.61
CA ALA A 143 -16.97 -2.94 13.79
C ALA A 143 -18.40 -3.22 14.28
N GLY A 144 -18.51 -3.65 15.53
CA GLY A 144 -19.78 -3.96 16.17
C GLY A 144 -20.30 -5.38 15.95
N GLU A 145 -19.58 -6.22 15.18
CA GLU A 145 -19.95 -7.62 15.01
C GLU A 145 -19.68 -8.45 16.27
N HIS A 146 -20.60 -9.36 16.59
CA HIS A 146 -20.48 -10.25 17.74
C HIS A 146 -19.32 -11.23 17.59
N TRP A 147 -18.80 -11.71 18.73
CA TRP A 147 -17.66 -12.61 18.80
C TRP A 147 -17.86 -13.87 17.94
N GLU A 148 -19.05 -14.46 17.96
CA GLU A 148 -19.40 -15.66 17.20
C GLU A 148 -19.32 -15.41 15.69
N THR A 149 -19.74 -14.23 15.24
CA THR A 149 -19.66 -13.84 13.82
C THR A 149 -18.22 -13.61 13.41
N ARG A 150 -17.40 -13.00 14.26
CA ARG A 150 -15.96 -12.85 14.00
C ARG A 150 -15.25 -14.18 13.93
N CYS A 151 -15.55 -15.12 14.83
CA CYS A 151 -15.04 -16.49 14.77
C CYS A 151 -15.44 -17.17 13.44
N ALA A 152 -16.70 -17.01 13.01
CA ALA A 152 -17.17 -17.58 11.75
C ALA A 152 -16.51 -16.93 10.52
N VAL A 153 -16.26 -15.62 10.54
CA VAL A 153 -15.47 -14.92 9.51
C VAL A 153 -14.07 -15.51 9.44
N THR A 154 -13.38 -15.65 10.57
CA THR A 154 -12.04 -16.25 10.62
C THR A 154 -12.04 -17.67 10.07
N ALA A 155 -13.02 -18.50 10.43
CA ALA A 155 -13.12 -19.87 9.91
C ALA A 155 -13.28 -19.88 8.38
N LEU A 156 -14.10 -18.98 7.82
CA LEU A 156 -14.27 -18.84 6.37
C LEU A 156 -12.98 -18.37 5.68
N LEU A 157 -12.27 -17.41 6.25
CA LEU A 157 -10.99 -16.92 5.71
C LEU A 157 -9.92 -18.01 5.72
N LEU A 158 -9.76 -18.72 6.85
CA LEU A 158 -8.83 -19.85 6.97
C LEU A 158 -9.16 -20.95 5.96
N GLY A 159 -10.43 -21.31 5.80
CA GLY A 159 -10.87 -22.31 4.83
C GLY A 159 -10.62 -21.88 3.38
N ARG A 160 -10.90 -20.61 3.05
CA ARG A 160 -10.71 -20.08 1.69
C ARG A 160 -9.24 -19.97 1.29
N TRP A 161 -8.37 -19.67 2.25
CA TRP A 161 -6.95 -19.40 2.00
C TRP A 161 -6.02 -20.53 2.44
N ALA A 162 -6.57 -21.67 2.85
CA ALA A 162 -5.82 -22.81 3.35
C ALA A 162 -4.56 -23.16 2.54
N PRO A 163 -4.57 -23.18 1.19
CA PRO A 163 -3.38 -23.50 0.40
C PRO A 163 -2.19 -22.54 0.57
N PHE A 164 -2.44 -21.32 1.03
CA PHE A 164 -1.44 -20.25 1.15
C PHE A 164 -1.02 -19.98 2.60
N LEU A 165 -1.67 -20.63 3.56
CA LEU A 165 -1.40 -20.43 4.99
C LEU A 165 -0.40 -21.44 5.52
N SER A 166 0.33 -21.07 6.56
CA SER A 166 1.25 -22.01 7.22
C SER A 166 0.46 -23.17 7.85
N PRO A 167 1.00 -24.40 7.89
CA PRO A 167 0.34 -25.53 8.57
C PRO A 167 0.03 -25.26 10.04
N ALA A 168 0.77 -24.36 10.69
CA ALA A 168 0.52 -23.96 12.07
C ALA A 168 -0.83 -23.26 12.24
N LEU A 169 -1.19 -22.36 11.33
CA LEU A 169 -2.46 -21.60 11.38
C LEU A 169 -3.69 -22.50 11.22
N HIS A 170 -3.56 -23.59 10.47
CA HIS A 170 -4.63 -24.58 10.29
C HIS A 170 -4.98 -25.33 11.59
N ARG A 171 -4.07 -25.36 12.55
CA ARG A 171 -4.28 -26.01 13.85
C ARG A 171 -4.86 -25.06 14.90
N CYS A 172 -4.90 -23.76 14.62
CA CYS A 172 -5.49 -22.77 15.51
C CYS A 172 -7.02 -22.83 15.45
N HIS A 173 -7.66 -22.70 16.60
CA HIS A 173 -9.11 -22.56 16.64
C HIS A 173 -9.50 -21.16 16.12
N PRO A 174 -10.56 -20.99 15.31
CA PRO A 174 -10.94 -19.68 14.75
C PRO A 174 -11.10 -18.57 15.79
N GLY A 175 -11.61 -18.91 16.98
CA GLY A 175 -11.72 -17.96 18.09
C GLY A 175 -10.37 -17.45 18.62
N GLN A 176 -9.27 -18.19 18.46
CA GLN A 176 -7.93 -17.69 18.83
C GLN A 176 -7.40 -16.65 17.84
N LEU A 177 -7.99 -16.58 16.64
CA LEU A 177 -7.56 -15.73 15.54
C LEU A 177 -8.62 -14.69 15.14
N ALA A 178 -9.73 -14.57 15.89
CA ALA A 178 -10.82 -13.65 15.59
C ALA A 178 -10.44 -12.16 15.76
N ASP A 179 -9.42 -11.88 16.57
CA ASP A 179 -8.81 -10.55 16.66
C ASP A 179 -7.69 -10.32 15.63
N GLU A 180 -7.20 -11.41 15.02
CA GLU A 180 -6.15 -11.39 13.99
C GLU A 180 -6.70 -11.36 12.55
N ILE A 181 -8.00 -11.13 12.38
CA ILE A 181 -8.61 -10.96 11.05
C ILE A 181 -7.86 -9.91 10.21
N PRO A 182 -7.44 -8.75 10.75
CA PRO A 182 -6.64 -7.80 9.99
C PRO A 182 -5.34 -8.38 9.44
N THR A 183 -4.61 -9.09 10.29
CA THR A 183 -3.36 -9.75 9.91
C THR A 183 -3.58 -10.79 8.82
N LEU A 184 -4.65 -11.59 8.92
CA LEU A 184 -5.00 -12.60 7.91
C LEU A 184 -5.32 -11.96 6.56
N VAL A 185 -6.05 -10.84 6.56
CA VAL A 185 -6.38 -10.08 5.35
C VAL A 185 -5.13 -9.46 4.72
N ASP A 186 -4.25 -8.86 5.53
CA ASP A 186 -2.99 -8.28 5.03
C ASP A 186 -2.07 -9.32 4.39
N ILE A 187 -1.99 -10.53 4.97
CA ILE A 187 -1.27 -11.67 4.37
C ILE A 187 -1.87 -11.99 3.00
N TYR A 188 -3.19 -12.13 2.90
CA TYR A 188 -3.86 -12.43 1.64
C TYR A 188 -3.56 -11.38 0.55
N LEU A 189 -3.72 -10.09 0.87
CA LEU A 189 -3.46 -9.01 -0.08
C LEU A 189 -2.00 -8.98 -0.55
N THR A 190 -1.07 -9.28 0.35
CA THR A 190 0.35 -9.36 0.01
C THR A 190 0.62 -10.54 -0.92
N THR A 191 0.04 -11.71 -0.64
CA THR A 191 0.21 -12.91 -1.48
C THR A 191 -0.43 -12.73 -2.87
N GLU A 192 -1.65 -12.21 -2.96
CA GLU A 192 -2.31 -11.90 -4.24
C GLU A 192 -1.48 -10.95 -5.10
N ARG A 193 -0.90 -9.90 -4.48
CA ARG A 193 -0.04 -8.95 -5.19
C ARG A 193 1.18 -9.63 -5.79
N VAL A 194 1.87 -10.47 -5.01
CA VAL A 194 3.07 -11.21 -5.47
C VAL A 194 2.69 -12.18 -6.60
N LEU A 195 1.62 -12.95 -6.45
CA LEU A 195 1.15 -13.89 -7.47
C LEU A 195 0.70 -13.17 -8.75
N GLY A 196 0.02 -12.03 -8.61
CA GLY A 196 -0.38 -11.18 -9.72
C GLY A 196 0.80 -10.58 -10.49
N GLN A 197 1.90 -10.24 -9.81
CA GLN A 197 3.14 -9.78 -10.43
C GLN A 197 3.83 -10.91 -11.22
N LEU A 198 4.02 -12.08 -10.60
CA LEU A 198 4.64 -13.26 -11.25
C LEU A 198 3.85 -13.74 -12.47
N GLY A 199 2.52 -13.68 -12.41
CA GLY A 199 1.64 -14.02 -13.54
C GLY A 199 1.72 -13.02 -14.71
N ARG A 200 2.07 -11.75 -14.46
CA ARG A 200 2.24 -10.72 -15.50
C ARG A 200 3.63 -10.81 -16.15
N GLU A 201 4.68 -11.04 -15.36
CA GLU A 201 6.05 -11.20 -15.86
C GLU A 201 6.19 -12.44 -16.76
N SER A 202 5.52 -13.54 -16.39
CA SER A 202 5.45 -14.78 -17.19
C SER A 202 4.75 -14.59 -18.54
N ARG A 203 3.80 -13.64 -18.64
CA ARG A 203 3.11 -13.30 -19.89
C ARG A 203 3.90 -12.32 -20.77
N GLN A 204 4.75 -11.48 -20.18
CA GLN A 204 5.61 -10.57 -20.94
C GLN A 204 6.84 -11.27 -21.53
N HIS A 205 7.33 -12.35 -20.90
CA HIS A 205 8.45 -13.15 -21.42
C HIS A 205 8.04 -14.30 -22.35
N GLY A 206 6.74 -14.61 -22.46
CA GLY A 206 6.21 -15.65 -23.35
C GLY A 206 6.01 -15.23 -24.81
N GLY A 207 6.32 -13.98 -25.18
CA GLY A 207 6.07 -13.42 -26.51
C GLY A 207 7.21 -13.55 -27.52
N PHE A 208 8.33 -14.17 -27.15
CA PHE A 208 9.56 -14.18 -27.96
C PHE A 208 10.00 -15.57 -28.43
N PHE A 209 9.06 -16.46 -28.79
CA PHE A 209 9.38 -17.63 -29.61
C PHE A 209 8.19 -17.98 -30.52
N GLY A 210 8.30 -17.57 -31.78
CA GLY A 210 7.41 -17.95 -32.88
C GLY A 210 7.97 -17.39 -34.17
N GLY A 211 8.74 -18.21 -34.90
CA GLY A 211 9.46 -17.87 -36.13
C GLY A 211 8.55 -17.59 -37.34
N PRO A 212 9.07 -17.62 -38.57
CA PRO A 212 10.10 -18.56 -39.07
C PRO A 212 11.48 -17.95 -39.33
#